data_AF-A0A970LL33-F1
#
_entry.id   AF-A0A970LL33-F1
#
_cell.length_a   1.000
_cell.length_b   1.000
_cell.length_c   1.000
_cell.angle_alpha   90.00
_cell.angle_beta   90.00
_cell.angle_gamma   90.00
#
_symmetry.space_group_name_H-M   'P 1'
#
loop_
_entity.id
_entity.type
_entity.pdbx_description
1 polymer ?
#
loop_
_entity_poly.entity_id
_entity_poly.type
_entity_poly.pdbx_seq_one_letter_code
_entity_poly.pdbx_strand_id
1 'polypeptide(L)'
;MKKVLFPLLIVLLSGLIYLNYLAYKSPKEDKIISQATTYSLTELDQLNLKLYANRKTAFQEKEAINNLFLHNVEQTKKLTVEIVEIKKLQNYSYLSDKYTCYSYLLELPSLDTHFFINEAYLTIRLKNGHECSLFIGSFDYYRKSSNLDLVELYGTRHPDFPALDSVSFKFNLAEEIFLDHLFISNKVRVYLGKSLASDELLTVILPAQNQISDCLVLKLVYQQNGQLLTEHLPYYLYYETWENPLNYGLINYVYLLS
;
A
#
# COMPACT_ATOMS: atom_id res chain seq x y z
N MET A 1 65.52 18.19 6.38
CA MET A 1 64.49 17.51 5.57
C MET A 1 63.62 16.51 6.36
N LYS A 2 64.14 15.77 7.37
CA LYS A 2 63.36 14.79 8.15
C LYS A 2 62.15 15.35 8.92
N LYS A 3 62.17 16.63 9.34
CA LYS A 3 61.08 17.27 10.12
C LYS A 3 59.80 17.54 9.32
N VAL A 4 59.88 17.62 7.99
CA VAL A 4 58.72 17.87 7.11
C VAL A 4 58.12 16.55 6.60
N LEU A 5 58.94 15.50 6.52
CA LEU A 5 58.51 14.16 6.10
C LEU A 5 57.56 13.50 7.11
N PHE A 6 57.77 13.71 8.41
CA PHE A 6 56.95 13.11 9.46
C PHE A 6 55.48 13.57 9.45
N PRO A 7 55.16 14.88 9.40
CA PRO A 7 53.77 15.33 9.29
C PRO A 7 53.12 14.92 7.96
N LEU A 8 53.88 14.88 6.86
CA LEU A 8 53.39 14.39 5.57
C LEU A 8 52.96 12.92 5.67
N LEU A 9 53.74 12.10 6.36
CA LEU A 9 53.49 10.67 6.54
C LEU A 9 52.26 10.42 7.41
N ILE A 10 52.03 11.24 8.44
CA ILE A 10 50.81 11.19 9.27
C ILE A 10 49.56 11.56 8.45
N VAL A 11 49.63 12.61 7.63
CA VAL A 11 48.52 13.00 6.75
C VAL A 11 48.20 11.88 5.75
N LEU A 12 49.24 11.25 5.18
CA LEU A 12 49.09 10.13 4.25
C LEU A 12 48.46 8.91 4.92
N LEU A 13 48.91 8.55 6.13
CA LEU A 13 48.33 7.45 6.91
C LEU A 13 46.87 7.74 7.29
N SER A 14 46.56 8.97 7.71
CA SER A 14 45.20 9.39 8.05
C SER A 14 44.28 9.32 6.82
N GLY A 15 44.78 9.73 5.65
CA GLY A 15 44.07 9.60 4.38
C GLY A 15 43.82 8.15 3.97
N LEU A 16 44.81 7.26 4.16
CA LEU A 16 44.66 5.82 3.91
C LEU A 16 43.65 5.16 4.86
N ILE A 17 43.65 5.54 6.14
CA ILE A 17 42.66 5.07 7.12
C ILE A 17 41.26 5.59 6.76
N TYR A 18 41.14 6.85 6.34
CA TYR A 18 39.88 7.43 5.90
C TYR A 18 39.34 6.76 4.63
N LEU A 19 40.21 6.48 3.64
CA LEU A 19 39.85 5.73 2.44
C LEU A 19 39.44 4.30 2.75
N ASN A 20 40.17 3.61 3.64
CA ASN A 20 39.78 2.28 4.12
C ASN A 20 38.44 2.31 4.86
N TYR A 21 38.21 3.31 5.71
CA TYR A 21 36.94 3.48 6.40
C TYR A 21 35.77 3.71 5.43
N LEU A 22 35.98 4.51 4.38
CA LEU A 22 35.00 4.70 3.32
C LEU A 22 34.78 3.42 2.50
N ALA A 23 35.82 2.62 2.25
CA ALA A 23 35.73 1.35 1.54
C ALA A 23 35.09 0.21 2.38
N TYR A 24 35.29 0.25 3.70
CA TYR A 24 34.71 -0.71 4.66
C TYR A 24 33.25 -0.40 4.97
N LYS A 25 32.81 0.83 4.72
CA LYS A 25 31.39 1.16 4.66
C LYS A 25 30.84 0.40 3.45
N SER A 26 30.30 -0.80 3.71
CA SER A 26 29.72 -1.73 2.73
C SER A 26 29.11 -0.95 1.56
N PRO A 27 29.37 -1.35 0.29
CA PRO A 27 28.74 -0.69 -0.85
C PRO A 27 27.26 -0.54 -0.50
N LYS A 28 26.77 0.71 -0.56
CA LYS A 28 25.37 0.97 -0.29
C LYS A 28 24.59 0.30 -1.40
N GLU A 29 24.17 -0.93 -1.15
CA GLU A 29 23.31 -1.69 -2.04
C GLU A 29 22.08 -0.85 -2.32
N ASP A 30 21.66 -0.82 -3.57
CA ASP A 30 20.43 -0.13 -3.95
C ASP A 30 19.28 -0.95 -3.37
N LYS A 31 18.40 -0.29 -2.61
CA LYS A 31 17.32 -0.92 -1.84
C LYS A 31 15.99 -0.29 -2.21
N ILE A 32 14.98 -1.12 -2.37
CA ILE A 32 13.57 -0.71 -2.42
C ILE A 32 12.86 -1.30 -1.21
N ILE A 33 11.98 -0.51 -0.61
CA ILE A 33 11.01 -0.96 0.38
C ILE A 33 9.62 -0.82 -0.20
N SER A 34 8.84 -1.88 -0.10
CA SER A 34 7.39 -1.85 -0.23
C SER A 34 6.74 -2.05 1.13
N GLN A 35 5.53 -1.54 1.29
CA GLN A 35 4.73 -1.73 2.50
C GLN A 35 3.51 -2.57 2.16
N ALA A 36 3.25 -3.61 2.96
CA ALA A 36 2.04 -4.41 2.84
C ALA A 36 0.81 -3.53 3.08
N THR A 37 0.05 -3.28 2.02
CA THR A 37 -1.12 -2.40 1.98
C THR A 37 -2.30 -3.14 1.38
N THR A 38 -3.48 -3.01 1.98
CA THR A 38 -4.74 -3.43 1.39
C THR A 38 -5.21 -2.34 0.44
N TYR A 39 -5.07 -2.58 -0.87
CA TYR A 39 -5.59 -1.69 -1.90
C TYR A 39 -7.00 -2.11 -2.28
N SER A 40 -7.91 -1.15 -2.32
CA SER A 40 -9.26 -1.42 -2.81
C SER A 40 -9.78 -0.27 -3.67
N LEU A 41 -10.39 -0.61 -4.81
CA LEU A 41 -10.89 0.34 -5.79
C LEU A 41 -12.33 0.00 -6.21
N THR A 42 -13.10 1.05 -6.47
CA THR A 42 -14.41 1.04 -7.16
C THR A 42 -14.39 2.05 -8.29
N GLU A 43 -14.78 1.63 -9.50
CA GLU A 43 -14.93 2.45 -10.72
C GLU A 43 -13.71 3.24 -11.21
N LEU A 44 -12.77 3.58 -10.33
CA LEU A 44 -11.49 4.18 -10.69
C LEU A 44 -10.60 3.11 -11.29
N ASP A 45 -10.01 3.46 -12.41
CA ASP A 45 -8.97 2.73 -13.11
C ASP A 45 -7.57 3.08 -12.57
N GLN A 46 -7.46 3.95 -11.58
CA GLN A 46 -6.15 4.39 -11.06
C GLN A 46 -5.83 3.83 -9.68
N LEU A 47 -4.67 3.21 -9.57
CA LEU A 47 -4.07 2.72 -8.34
C LEU A 47 -2.84 3.57 -7.98
N ASN A 48 -2.83 4.16 -6.78
CA ASN A 48 -1.67 4.88 -6.27
C ASN A 48 -0.88 4.02 -5.28
N LEU A 49 0.35 3.69 -5.65
CA LEU A 49 1.23 2.82 -4.89
C LEU A 49 2.49 3.56 -4.43
N LYS A 50 2.88 3.38 -3.15
CA LYS A 50 4.08 4.01 -2.59
C LYS A 50 5.22 2.99 -2.49
N LEU A 51 6.37 3.31 -3.07
CA LEU A 51 7.63 2.59 -2.88
C LEU A 51 8.68 3.54 -2.31
N TYR A 52 9.60 3.00 -1.52
CA TYR A 52 10.64 3.78 -0.87
C TYR A 52 12.01 3.29 -1.34
N ALA A 53 12.81 4.14 -1.95
CA ALA A 53 14.13 3.75 -2.44
C ALA A 53 15.23 4.50 -1.70
N ASN A 54 16.30 3.82 -1.29
CA ASN A 54 17.43 4.48 -0.63
C ASN A 54 18.27 5.33 -1.61
N ARG A 55 18.14 5.03 -2.90
CA ARG A 55 18.74 5.75 -4.02
C ARG A 55 17.77 5.73 -5.21
N LYS A 56 17.78 6.79 -6.01
CA LYS A 56 17.07 6.80 -7.29
C LYS A 56 17.73 5.81 -8.26
N THR A 57 16.97 4.85 -8.76
CA THR A 57 17.39 3.87 -9.78
C THR A 57 16.48 3.95 -11.00
N ALA A 58 16.75 3.13 -12.03
CA ALA A 58 15.88 3.01 -13.20
C ALA A 58 14.45 2.57 -12.86
N PHE A 59 14.24 1.89 -11.73
CA PHE A 59 12.89 1.53 -11.26
C PHE A 59 12.02 2.73 -10.87
N GLN A 60 12.62 3.91 -10.66
CA GLN A 60 11.93 5.17 -10.34
C GLN A 60 11.82 6.10 -11.56
N GLU A 61 12.20 5.65 -12.76
CA GLU A 61 12.15 6.43 -14.00
C GLU A 61 11.09 5.81 -14.94
N LYS A 62 9.98 6.52 -15.15
CA LYS A 62 8.89 6.07 -16.04
C LYS A 62 9.40 5.62 -17.41
N GLU A 63 10.35 6.37 -17.98
CA GLU A 63 10.89 6.09 -19.32
C GLU A 63 11.80 4.85 -19.39
N ALA A 64 12.34 4.38 -18.26
CA ALA A 64 13.19 3.19 -18.22
C ALA A 64 12.39 1.90 -18.08
N ILE A 65 11.13 2.01 -17.67
CA ILE A 65 10.20 0.91 -17.48
C ILE A 65 9.68 0.43 -18.84
N ASN A 66 9.62 -0.89 -19.00
CA ASN A 66 9.03 -1.55 -20.15
C ASN A 66 7.60 -2.01 -19.85
N ASN A 67 7.44 -2.90 -18.86
CA ASN A 67 6.14 -3.49 -18.49
C ASN A 67 5.95 -3.51 -16.97
N LEU A 68 4.70 -3.35 -16.50
CA LEU A 68 4.31 -3.61 -15.11
C LEU A 68 3.19 -4.64 -15.04
N PHE A 69 3.24 -5.47 -14.01
CA PHE A 69 2.20 -6.45 -13.73
C PHE A 69 1.85 -6.47 -12.24
N LEU A 70 0.55 -6.50 -11.93
CA LEU A 70 0.05 -6.95 -10.64
C LEU A 70 -0.27 -8.43 -10.74
N HIS A 71 0.22 -9.25 -9.82
CA HIS A 71 -0.08 -10.68 -9.83
C HIS A 71 -0.09 -11.31 -8.44
N ASN A 72 -0.65 -12.51 -8.32
CA ASN A 72 -0.46 -13.35 -7.15
C ASN A 72 0.87 -14.13 -7.24
N VAL A 73 1.28 -14.75 -6.12
CA VAL A 73 2.51 -15.58 -6.02
C VAL A 73 2.62 -16.59 -7.18
N GLU A 74 1.54 -17.31 -7.45
CA GLU A 74 1.47 -18.38 -8.47
C GLU A 74 1.28 -17.86 -9.90
N GLN A 75 1.12 -16.54 -10.08
CA GLN A 75 0.79 -15.87 -11.35
C GLN A 75 -0.50 -16.35 -12.05
N THR A 76 -1.37 -17.08 -11.36
CA THR A 76 -2.69 -17.49 -11.87
C THR A 76 -3.67 -16.33 -11.99
N LYS A 77 -3.49 -15.27 -11.21
CA LYS A 77 -4.17 -13.98 -11.36
C LYS A 77 -3.11 -12.94 -11.73
N LYS A 78 -3.25 -12.31 -12.90
CA LYS A 78 -2.29 -11.34 -13.41
C LYS A 78 -3.01 -10.24 -14.18
N LEU A 79 -2.68 -8.99 -13.85
CA LEU A 79 -3.12 -7.78 -14.56
C LEU A 79 -1.89 -7.05 -15.08
N THR A 80 -1.87 -6.77 -16.37
CA THR A 80 -0.94 -5.79 -16.93
C THR A 80 -1.46 -4.41 -16.58
N VAL A 81 -0.60 -3.57 -16.01
CA VAL A 81 -0.94 -2.20 -15.62
C VAL A 81 0.00 -1.23 -16.33
N GLU A 82 -0.49 -0.03 -16.60
CA GLU A 82 0.30 1.04 -17.21
C GLU A 82 0.74 2.04 -16.17
N ILE A 83 1.87 2.68 -16.40
CA ILE A 83 2.38 3.71 -15.50
C ILE A 83 2.04 5.10 -16.04
N VAL A 84 1.13 5.77 -15.34
CA VAL A 84 0.74 7.14 -15.67
C VAL A 84 1.85 8.09 -15.24
N GLU A 85 2.32 7.97 -13.99
CA GLU A 85 3.27 8.91 -13.41
C GLU A 85 4.08 8.29 -12.25
N ILE A 86 5.32 8.75 -12.06
CA ILE A 86 6.09 8.54 -10.83
C ILE A 86 6.40 9.90 -10.21
N LYS A 87 5.79 10.18 -9.05
CA LYS A 87 6.02 11.40 -8.28
C LYS A 87 6.97 11.14 -7.12
N LYS A 88 8.02 11.95 -7.00
CA LYS A 88 8.85 11.99 -5.80
C LYS A 88 8.11 12.73 -4.69
N LEU A 89 8.01 12.10 -3.52
CA LEU A 89 7.38 12.65 -2.32
C LEU A 89 8.46 13.02 -1.28
N GLN A 90 8.25 12.62 -0.02
CA GLN A 90 9.09 12.97 1.12
C GLN A 90 10.24 11.97 1.32
N ASN A 91 11.21 12.35 2.17
CA ASN A 91 12.30 11.48 2.59
C ASN A 91 12.04 10.98 4.01
N TYR A 92 12.39 9.72 4.25
CA TYR A 92 12.22 9.03 5.52
C TYR A 92 13.51 8.33 5.92
N SER A 93 13.68 8.06 7.21
CA SER A 93 14.81 7.28 7.71
C SER A 93 14.32 5.91 8.17
N TYR A 94 15.04 4.85 7.83
CA TYR A 94 14.73 3.48 8.24
C TYR A 94 16.00 2.63 8.31
N LEU A 95 16.19 1.85 9.37
CA LEU A 95 17.35 0.97 9.59
C LEU A 95 18.70 1.64 9.23
N SER A 96 18.93 2.85 9.74
CA SER A 96 20.13 3.68 9.51
C SER A 96 20.36 4.21 8.08
N ASP A 97 19.47 3.90 7.14
CA ASP A 97 19.47 4.43 5.77
C ASP A 97 18.39 5.52 5.59
N LYS A 98 18.60 6.38 4.59
CA LYS A 98 17.60 7.37 4.14
C LYS A 98 16.92 6.86 2.89
N TYR A 99 15.59 6.91 2.86
CA TYR A 99 14.76 6.50 1.75
C TYR A 99 13.96 7.70 1.22
N THR A 100 13.83 7.78 -0.10
CA THR A 100 12.90 8.68 -0.76
C THR A 100 11.63 7.90 -1.10
N CYS A 101 10.46 8.43 -0.73
CA CYS A 101 9.17 7.89 -1.14
C CYS A 101 8.85 8.32 -2.58
N TYR A 102 8.38 7.38 -3.37
CA TYR A 102 7.90 7.57 -4.74
C TYR A 102 6.47 7.04 -4.83
N SER A 103 5.56 7.87 -5.33
CA SER A 103 4.17 7.51 -5.63
C SER A 103 4.06 7.15 -7.10
N TYR A 104 3.65 5.92 -7.37
CA TYR A 104 3.41 5.33 -8.68
C TYR A 104 1.92 5.39 -8.93
N LEU A 105 1.51 6.24 -9.86
CA LEU A 105 0.15 6.27 -10.35
C LEU A 105 0.05 5.27 -11.50
N LEU A 106 -0.67 4.19 -11.26
CA LEU A 106 -0.85 3.07 -12.18
C LEU A 106 -2.27 3.10 -12.75
N GLU A 107 -2.40 2.87 -14.04
CA GLU A 107 -3.67 2.69 -14.73
C GLU A 107 -3.93 1.19 -14.91
N LEU A 108 -5.11 0.77 -14.48
CA LEU A 108 -5.62 -0.59 -14.54
C LEU A 108 -6.35 -0.79 -15.87
N PRO A 109 -6.32 -2.01 -16.43
CA PRO A 109 -7.15 -2.33 -17.57
C PRO A 109 -8.63 -2.29 -17.14
N SER A 110 -9.53 -2.16 -18.12
CA SER A 110 -10.97 -2.27 -17.84
C SER A 110 -11.29 -3.66 -17.26
N LEU A 111 -11.96 -3.69 -16.11
CA LEU A 111 -12.37 -4.90 -15.40
C LEU A 111 -13.89 -4.96 -15.30
N ASP A 112 -14.50 -5.92 -16.00
CA ASP A 112 -15.97 -6.06 -16.05
C ASP A 112 -16.56 -6.78 -14.83
N THR A 113 -15.70 -7.40 -14.01
CA THR A 113 -16.09 -8.24 -12.88
C THR A 113 -15.22 -7.96 -11.65
N HIS A 114 -15.70 -8.40 -10.49
CA HIS A 114 -14.90 -8.36 -9.26
C HIS A 114 -13.59 -9.13 -9.46
N PHE A 115 -12.48 -8.46 -9.21
CA PHE A 115 -11.15 -9.04 -9.32
C PHE A 115 -10.38 -8.83 -8.02
N PHE A 116 -9.78 -9.89 -7.48
CA PHE A 116 -9.02 -9.79 -6.24
C PHE A 116 -7.72 -10.58 -6.27
N ILE A 117 -6.71 -10.07 -5.58
CA ILE A 117 -5.44 -10.72 -5.30
C ILE A 117 -5.16 -10.65 -3.81
N ASN A 118 -5.19 -11.81 -3.16
CA ASN A 118 -4.96 -11.95 -1.71
C ASN A 118 -3.54 -11.57 -1.27
N GLU A 119 -2.56 -11.89 -2.12
CA GLU A 119 -1.14 -11.57 -1.92
C GLU A 119 -0.62 -10.99 -3.23
N ALA A 120 -0.71 -9.67 -3.33
CA ALA A 120 -0.42 -8.91 -4.52
C ALA A 120 1.07 -8.57 -4.59
N TYR A 121 1.64 -8.85 -5.75
CA TYR A 121 3.00 -8.49 -6.13
C TYR A 121 2.95 -7.51 -7.29
N LEU A 122 3.73 -6.44 -7.21
CA LEU A 122 4.03 -5.56 -8.32
C LEU A 122 5.35 -5.99 -8.94
N THR A 123 5.30 -6.47 -10.17
CA THR A 123 6.50 -6.75 -10.96
C THR A 123 6.76 -5.61 -11.93
N ILE A 124 7.95 -5.01 -11.83
CA ILE A 124 8.44 -3.94 -12.71
C ILE A 124 9.55 -4.52 -13.57
N ARG A 125 9.34 -4.55 -14.89
CA ARG A 125 10.37 -4.94 -15.87
C ARG A 125 10.90 -3.70 -16.59
N LEU A 126 12.21 -3.52 -16.57
CA LEU A 126 12.91 -2.44 -17.24
C LEU A 126 13.20 -2.77 -18.71
N LYS A 127 13.47 -1.75 -19.53
CA LYS A 127 13.81 -1.89 -20.96
C LYS A 127 15.12 -2.67 -21.21
N ASN A 128 16.02 -2.69 -20.24
CA ASN A 128 17.25 -3.49 -20.28
C ASN A 128 17.05 -4.95 -19.85
N GLY A 129 15.81 -5.38 -19.58
CA GLY A 129 15.47 -6.75 -19.21
C GLY A 129 15.55 -7.07 -17.72
N HIS A 130 16.08 -6.17 -16.88
CA HIS A 130 16.07 -6.34 -15.43
C HIS A 130 14.63 -6.27 -14.90
N GLU A 131 14.35 -7.09 -13.89
CA GLU A 131 13.01 -7.24 -13.32
C GLU A 131 13.09 -7.28 -11.80
N CYS A 132 12.13 -6.64 -11.14
CA CYS A 132 11.98 -6.68 -9.69
C CYS A 132 10.50 -6.95 -9.35
N SER A 133 10.27 -7.95 -8.50
CA SER A 133 8.94 -8.31 -8.01
C SER A 133 8.82 -7.97 -6.54
N LEU A 134 7.89 -7.07 -6.21
CA LEU A 134 7.72 -6.48 -4.89
C LEU A 134 6.37 -6.91 -4.33
N PHE A 135 6.34 -7.53 -3.15
CA PHE A 135 5.10 -7.76 -2.42
C PHE A 135 4.51 -6.44 -1.93
N ILE A 136 3.26 -6.14 -2.28
CA ILE A 136 2.61 -4.86 -2.00
C ILE A 136 1.40 -5.00 -1.06
N GLY A 137 1.03 -6.22 -0.66
CA GLY A 137 -0.11 -6.48 0.23
C GLY A 137 -1.23 -7.22 -0.48
N SER A 138 -2.42 -6.63 -0.60
CA SER A 138 -3.57 -7.21 -1.29
C SER A 138 -4.24 -6.19 -2.21
N PHE A 139 -5.00 -6.67 -3.19
CA PHE A 139 -5.71 -5.83 -4.15
C PHE A 139 -7.13 -6.36 -4.36
N ASP A 140 -8.15 -5.51 -4.19
CA ASP A 140 -9.57 -5.81 -4.41
C ASP A 140 -10.19 -4.74 -5.33
N TYR A 141 -10.67 -5.13 -6.51
CA TYR A 141 -11.42 -4.28 -7.43
C TYR A 141 -12.91 -4.65 -7.41
N TYR A 142 -13.75 -3.72 -6.97
CA TYR A 142 -15.20 -3.90 -6.91
C TYR A 142 -15.90 -3.12 -8.02
N ARG A 143 -16.95 -3.72 -8.58
CA ARG A 143 -17.93 -2.97 -9.37
C ARG A 143 -18.85 -2.23 -8.41
N LYS A 144 -19.02 -0.93 -8.59
CA LYS A 144 -19.92 -0.15 -7.75
C LYS A 144 -21.33 -0.72 -7.81
N SER A 145 -21.92 -0.88 -6.64
CA SER A 145 -23.35 -1.06 -6.44
C SER A 145 -23.81 0.12 -5.58
N SER A 146 -25.00 0.64 -5.87
CA SER A 146 -25.61 1.72 -5.09
C SER A 146 -27.05 1.32 -4.79
N ASN A 147 -27.19 0.28 -3.96
CA ASN A 147 -28.48 -0.26 -3.55
C ASN A 147 -29.00 0.41 -2.28
N LEU A 148 -28.12 1.04 -1.49
CA LEU A 148 -28.49 1.73 -0.25
C LEU A 148 -28.15 3.22 -0.33
N ASP A 149 -29.01 4.06 0.23
CA ASP A 149 -28.76 5.50 0.37
C ASP A 149 -27.89 5.74 1.60
N LEU A 150 -26.57 5.85 1.40
CA LEU A 150 -25.60 6.07 2.45
C LEU A 150 -25.54 7.54 2.84
N VAL A 151 -25.87 7.84 4.10
CA VAL A 151 -25.93 9.20 4.65
C VAL A 151 -24.63 9.59 5.32
N GLU A 152 -24.09 8.70 6.16
CA GLU A 152 -22.86 8.95 6.90
C GLU A 152 -21.90 7.78 6.76
N LEU A 153 -20.62 8.13 6.64
CA LEU A 153 -19.53 7.18 6.51
C LEU A 153 -18.26 7.74 7.12
N TYR A 154 -17.75 7.11 8.18
CA TYR A 154 -16.46 7.48 8.77
C TYR A 154 -15.82 6.27 9.44
N GLY A 155 -14.53 6.36 9.74
CA GLY A 155 -13.84 5.30 10.45
C GLY A 155 -12.72 5.82 11.35
N THR A 156 -12.32 4.99 12.30
CA THR A 156 -11.24 5.29 13.24
C THR A 156 -10.00 4.49 12.86
N ARG A 157 -8.84 5.12 13.00
CA ARG A 157 -7.54 4.46 12.83
C ARG A 157 -7.14 3.79 14.13
N HIS A 158 -6.49 2.64 14.02
CA HIS A 158 -5.83 1.99 15.16
C HIS A 158 -4.72 2.91 15.71
N PRO A 159 -4.59 3.09 17.03
CA PRO A 159 -3.64 4.05 17.60
C PRO A 159 -2.18 3.72 17.26
N ASP A 160 -1.84 2.43 17.29
CA ASP A 160 -0.44 1.98 17.15
C ASP A 160 -0.10 1.44 15.76
N PHE A 161 -1.04 1.45 14.83
CA PHE A 161 -0.86 0.79 13.52
C PHE A 161 -1.64 1.53 12.43
N PRO A 162 -1.11 1.66 11.20
CA PRO A 162 -1.79 2.35 10.09
C PRO A 162 -2.89 1.48 9.47
N ALA A 163 -3.79 0.95 10.31
CA ALA A 163 -4.96 0.21 9.88
C ALA A 163 -6.23 0.81 10.47
N LEU A 164 -7.35 0.47 9.84
CA LEU A 164 -8.68 0.88 10.24
C LEU A 164 -9.17 -0.06 11.36
N ASP A 165 -9.62 0.57 12.43
CA ASP A 165 -9.94 -0.03 13.72
C ASP A 165 -11.46 -0.16 13.90
N SER A 166 -12.19 0.86 13.49
CA SER A 166 -13.64 0.79 13.42
C SER A 166 -14.16 1.56 12.22
N VAL A 167 -15.37 1.20 11.83
CA VAL A 167 -16.12 1.91 10.79
C VAL A 167 -17.54 2.16 11.27
N SER A 168 -18.01 3.37 11.02
CA SER A 168 -19.36 3.78 11.31
C SER A 168 -20.06 4.17 10.02
N PHE A 169 -21.26 3.64 9.83
CA PHE A 169 -22.09 3.97 8.69
C PHE A 169 -23.55 4.13 9.09
N LYS A 170 -24.25 5.00 8.35
CA LYS A 170 -25.66 5.29 8.53
C LYS A 170 -26.33 5.32 7.16
N PHE A 171 -27.47 4.66 7.05
CA PHE A 171 -28.27 4.65 5.83
C PHE A 171 -29.60 5.34 6.05
N ASN A 172 -30.12 5.93 4.99
CA ASN A 172 -31.50 6.34 4.88
C ASN A 172 -32.26 5.18 4.24
N LEU A 173 -33.12 4.54 5.03
CA LEU A 173 -33.77 3.29 4.64
C LEU A 173 -35.28 3.49 4.53
N ALA A 174 -35.86 2.99 3.44
CA ALA A 174 -37.32 2.92 3.30
C ALA A 174 -37.92 1.82 4.19
N GLU A 175 -37.17 0.75 4.41
CA GLU A 175 -37.57 -0.44 5.18
C GLU A 175 -36.37 -0.93 6.01
N GLU A 176 -36.65 -1.62 7.12
CA GLU A 176 -35.61 -2.25 7.93
C GLU A 176 -34.85 -3.31 7.11
N ILE A 177 -33.52 -3.32 7.24
CA ILE A 177 -32.65 -4.31 6.60
C ILE A 177 -31.92 -5.13 7.65
N PHE A 178 -31.63 -6.40 7.36
CA PHE A 178 -30.80 -7.22 8.22
C PHE A 178 -29.36 -7.23 7.71
N LEU A 179 -28.42 -6.74 8.51
CA LEU A 179 -27.01 -6.72 8.18
C LEU A 179 -26.37 -8.05 8.57
N ASP A 180 -25.81 -8.73 7.57
CA ASP A 180 -25.25 -10.07 7.75
C ASP A 180 -23.73 -9.97 7.96
N HIS A 181 -22.98 -9.45 6.97
CA HIS A 181 -21.53 -9.40 7.01
C HIS A 181 -20.95 -8.11 6.45
N LEU A 182 -19.84 -7.66 7.03
CA LEU A 182 -18.97 -6.64 6.47
C LEU A 182 -17.64 -7.26 6.06
N PHE A 183 -17.18 -6.97 4.84
CA PHE A 183 -15.87 -7.38 4.32
C PHE A 183 -15.00 -6.13 4.13
N ILE A 184 -13.81 -6.15 4.75
CA ILE A 184 -12.77 -5.13 4.58
C ILE A 184 -11.87 -5.49 3.40
N SER A 185 -11.58 -6.78 3.30
CA SER A 185 -10.89 -7.43 2.19
C SER A 185 -11.50 -8.80 2.03
N ASN A 186 -11.13 -9.52 0.98
CA ASN A 186 -11.59 -10.89 0.80
C ASN A 186 -11.14 -11.86 1.92
N LYS A 187 -10.20 -11.46 2.80
CA LYS A 187 -9.75 -12.25 3.96
C LYS A 187 -10.40 -11.84 5.28
N VAL A 188 -10.84 -10.58 5.41
CA VAL A 188 -11.34 -10.05 6.68
C VAL A 188 -12.85 -9.84 6.61
N ARG A 189 -13.57 -10.70 7.32
CA ARG A 189 -15.04 -10.75 7.41
C ARG A 189 -15.47 -10.54 8.85
N VAL A 190 -16.40 -9.63 9.06
CA VAL A 190 -17.02 -9.34 10.36
C VAL A 190 -18.50 -9.70 10.26
N TYR A 191 -18.96 -10.57 11.16
CA TYR A 191 -20.39 -10.87 11.30
C TYR A 191 -21.07 -9.73 12.06
N LEU A 192 -22.17 -9.22 11.52
CA LEU A 192 -22.92 -8.11 12.10
C LEU A 192 -24.17 -8.62 12.84
N GLY A 193 -24.93 -9.52 12.21
CA GLY A 193 -26.08 -10.19 12.82
C GLY A 193 -27.15 -9.25 13.38
N LYS A 194 -27.35 -8.08 12.76
CA LYS A 194 -28.15 -7.00 13.33
C LYS A 194 -29.10 -6.40 12.32
N SER A 195 -30.36 -6.22 12.73
CA SER A 195 -31.32 -5.38 12.03
C SER A 195 -30.98 -3.90 12.17
N LEU A 196 -31.04 -3.16 11.07
CA LEU A 196 -30.81 -1.72 11.02
C LEU A 196 -32.08 -1.03 10.51
N ALA A 197 -32.60 -0.11 11.32
CA ALA A 197 -33.68 0.79 10.93
C ALA A 197 -33.12 2.07 10.29
N SER A 198 -33.99 2.87 9.66
CA SER A 198 -33.57 4.15 9.09
C SER A 198 -32.96 5.07 10.15
N ASP A 199 -31.96 5.84 9.74
CA ASP A 199 -31.25 6.82 10.56
C ASP A 199 -30.45 6.26 11.76
N GLU A 200 -30.32 4.94 11.88
CA GLU A 200 -29.47 4.35 12.90
C GLU A 200 -28.00 4.33 12.45
N LEU A 201 -27.13 4.89 13.29
CA LEU A 201 -25.68 4.82 13.10
C LEU A 201 -25.15 3.51 13.68
N LEU A 202 -24.56 2.67 12.83
CA LEU A 202 -23.89 1.45 13.26
C LEU A 202 -22.38 1.64 13.24
N THR A 203 -21.74 1.40 14.38
CA THR A 203 -20.28 1.27 14.48
C THR A 203 -19.88 -0.21 14.56
N VAL A 204 -18.98 -0.61 13.68
CA VAL A 204 -18.41 -1.95 13.58
C VAL A 204 -16.94 -1.89 13.98
N ILE A 205 -16.57 -2.59 15.04
CA ILE A 205 -15.17 -2.77 15.45
C ILE A 205 -14.56 -3.87 14.58
N LEU A 206 -13.37 -3.62 14.08
CA LEU A 206 -12.70 -4.46 13.12
C LEU A 206 -11.55 -5.22 13.80
N PRO A 207 -11.28 -6.46 13.39
CA PRO A 207 -10.17 -7.20 13.94
C PRO A 207 -8.84 -6.53 13.55
N ALA A 208 -7.82 -6.72 14.40
CA ALA A 208 -6.48 -6.22 14.12
C ALA A 208 -5.98 -6.72 12.75
N GLN A 209 -5.49 -5.80 11.93
CA GLN A 209 -4.99 -6.07 10.59
C GLN A 209 -3.47 -6.03 10.58
N ASN A 210 -2.86 -6.78 9.68
CA ASN A 210 -1.41 -6.82 9.48
C ASN A 210 -0.97 -6.12 8.18
N GLN A 211 -1.78 -5.18 7.68
CA GLN A 211 -1.55 -4.41 6.47
C GLN A 211 -2.03 -2.97 6.67
N ILE A 212 -1.45 -2.03 5.91
CA ILE A 212 -1.95 -0.65 5.84
C ILE A 212 -3.34 -0.66 5.21
N SER A 213 -4.26 0.13 5.73
CA SER A 213 -5.62 0.22 5.19
C SER A 213 -6.14 1.67 5.11
N ASP A 214 -5.28 2.58 4.65
CA ASP A 214 -5.53 4.02 4.59
C ASP A 214 -6.62 4.41 3.58
N CYS A 215 -6.83 3.59 2.54
CA CYS A 215 -7.87 3.80 1.54
C CYS A 215 -8.53 2.50 1.14
N LEU A 216 -9.80 2.32 1.51
CA LEU A 216 -10.54 1.08 1.30
C LEU A 216 -11.95 1.33 0.76
N VAL A 217 -12.44 0.35 0.03
CA VAL A 217 -13.87 0.13 -0.24
C VAL A 217 -14.29 -1.05 0.63
N LEU A 218 -15.41 -0.91 1.33
CA LEU A 218 -15.95 -1.99 2.15
C LEU A 218 -17.12 -2.65 1.43
N LYS A 219 -17.23 -3.97 1.51
CA LYS A 219 -18.36 -4.71 0.98
C LYS A 219 -19.29 -5.12 2.12
N LEU A 220 -20.50 -4.57 2.12
CA LEU A 220 -21.58 -4.92 3.02
C LEU A 220 -22.48 -5.97 2.36
N VAL A 221 -22.80 -7.03 3.09
CA VAL A 221 -23.79 -8.04 2.70
C VAL A 221 -24.97 -7.93 3.67
N TYR A 222 -26.16 -7.75 3.12
CA TYR A 222 -27.38 -7.51 3.88
C TYR A 222 -28.57 -8.25 3.25
N GLN A 223 -29.64 -8.40 4.02
CA GLN A 223 -30.90 -8.96 3.55
C GLN A 223 -31.99 -7.89 3.57
N GLN A 224 -32.76 -7.83 2.49
CA GLN A 224 -33.95 -7.00 2.37
C GLN A 224 -35.03 -7.83 1.68
N ASN A 225 -36.23 -7.89 2.27
CA ASN A 225 -37.36 -8.66 1.72
C ASN A 225 -37.02 -10.13 1.40
N GLY A 226 -36.19 -10.76 2.24
CA GLY A 226 -35.75 -12.15 2.10
C GLY A 226 -34.70 -12.39 1.01
N GLN A 227 -34.22 -11.34 0.32
CA GLN A 227 -33.14 -11.44 -0.68
C GLN A 227 -31.81 -11.00 -0.09
N LEU A 228 -30.74 -11.75 -0.39
CA LEU A 228 -29.37 -11.40 -0.03
C LEU A 228 -28.81 -10.44 -1.08
N LEU A 229 -28.43 -9.25 -0.65
CA LEU A 229 -27.90 -8.17 -1.48
C LEU A 229 -26.50 -7.78 -1.02
N THR A 230 -25.80 -7.03 -1.88
CA THR A 230 -24.46 -6.52 -1.62
C THR A 230 -24.44 -5.02 -1.85
N GLU A 231 -23.77 -4.29 -0.97
CA GLU A 231 -23.44 -2.89 -1.15
C GLU A 231 -21.94 -2.64 -1.03
N HIS A 232 -21.38 -1.78 -1.88
CA HIS A 232 -20.00 -1.36 -1.80
C HIS A 232 -19.95 0.07 -1.28
N LEU A 233 -19.47 0.23 -0.06
CA LEU A 233 -19.34 1.54 0.59
C LEU A 233 -18.14 2.27 -0.03
N PRO A 234 -18.31 3.52 -0.48
CA PRO A 234 -17.29 4.27 -1.21
C PRO A 234 -16.01 4.48 -0.38
N TYR A 235 -14.97 4.95 -1.08
CA TYR A 235 -13.63 5.18 -0.53
C TYR A 235 -13.66 5.89 0.83
N TYR A 236 -13.03 5.26 1.81
CA TYR A 236 -12.58 5.93 3.02
C TYR A 236 -11.21 6.53 2.74
N LEU A 237 -11.02 7.83 2.91
CA LEU A 237 -9.69 8.44 2.99
C LEU A 237 -9.35 8.65 4.46
N TYR A 238 -8.39 7.88 4.97
CA TYR A 238 -7.82 8.17 6.29
C TYR A 238 -6.92 9.42 6.24
N TYR A 239 -6.94 10.12 7.37
CA TYR A 239 -6.21 11.34 7.72
C TYR A 239 -4.75 11.39 7.23
N GLU A 240 -4.24 12.59 6.96
CA GLU A 240 -2.80 12.82 6.83
C GLU A 240 -2.10 12.51 8.16
N THR A 241 -1.41 11.37 8.22
CA THR A 241 -0.51 11.07 9.34
C THR A 241 0.83 11.73 9.06
N TRP A 242 1.27 12.62 9.96
CA TRP A 242 2.59 13.27 9.88
C TRP A 242 3.74 12.34 10.31
N GLU A 243 3.41 11.09 10.65
CA GLU A 243 4.34 10.07 11.14
C GLU A 243 5.17 9.47 10.00
N ASN A 244 6.37 9.00 10.33
CA ASN A 244 7.19 8.26 9.39
C ASN A 244 6.53 6.89 9.11
N PRO A 245 6.06 6.61 7.88
CA PRO A 245 5.38 5.36 7.55
C PRO A 245 6.30 4.14 7.71
N LEU A 246 7.62 4.33 7.64
CA LEU A 246 8.59 3.25 7.80
C LEU A 246 8.80 2.82 9.26
N ASN A 247 8.21 3.51 10.24
CA ASN A 247 8.27 3.08 11.64
C ASN A 247 7.59 1.72 11.89
N TYR A 248 6.64 1.35 11.03
CA TYR A 248 5.91 0.08 11.10
C TYR A 248 6.72 -1.06 10.46
N GLY A 249 7.81 -1.49 11.12
CA GLY A 249 8.76 -2.46 10.58
C GLY A 249 8.13 -3.80 10.12
N LEU A 250 7.05 -4.25 10.76
CA LEU A 250 6.37 -5.53 10.47
C LEU A 250 5.73 -5.60 9.07
N ILE A 251 5.43 -4.45 8.47
CA ILE A 251 4.82 -4.36 7.13
C ILE A 251 5.82 -3.97 6.04
N ASN A 252 7.07 -3.69 6.40
CA ASN A 252 8.10 -3.26 5.47
C ASN A 252 8.83 -4.47 4.89
N TYR A 253 8.85 -4.57 3.57
CA TYR A 253 9.62 -5.58 2.85
C TYR A 253 10.79 -4.91 2.15
N VAL A 254 12.02 -5.30 2.49
CA VAL A 254 13.25 -4.71 1.95
C VAL A 254 13.81 -5.61 0.85
N TYR A 255 14.04 -5.03 -0.33
CA TYR A 255 14.56 -5.71 -1.51
C TYR A 255 15.91 -5.11 -1.88
N LEU A 256 16.88 -5.97 -2.16
CA LEU A 256 18.18 -5.59 -2.70
C LEU A 256 18.08 -5.61 -4.24
N LEU A 257 18.46 -4.51 -4.87
CA LEU A 257 18.58 -4.42 -6.32
C LEU A 257 20.01 -4.80 -6.70
N SER A 258 20.17 -5.96 -7.34
CA SER A 258 21.45 -6.47 -7.87
C SER A 258 21.57 -6.26 -9.37
#